data_AF-A0A963B3I5-F1
#
_entry.id   AF-A0A963B3I5-F1
#
_cell.length_a   1.000
_cell.length_b   1.000
_cell.length_c   1.000
_cell.angle_alpha   90.00
_cell.angle_beta   90.00
_cell.angle_gamma   90.00
#
_symmetry.space_group_name_H-M   'P 1'
#
loop_
_entity.id
_entity.type
_entity.pdbx_description
1 polymer ?
#
loop_
_entity_poly.entity_id
_entity_poly.type
_entity_poly.pdbx_seq_one_letter_code
_entity_poly.pdbx_strand_id
1 'polypeptide(L)'
;QLRKKLAATTQIAWVDSLTDIRQQLDRLIYRGFLHTTPYPQLKEFPRYLKAMDMRLDKLSHAAARDQKLLDELRDAYEKWLQREEKYRMEGRLDERIEELRWRFEELRVSLFAQELGTAYPVSLKRIEKRWKELGL
;
A
#
# COMPACT_ATOMS: atom_id res chain seq x y z
N GLN A 1 -1.02 -8.20 16.45
CA GLN A 1 -2.18 -9.07 16.14
C GLN A 1 -2.30 -9.34 14.63
N LEU A 2 -2.18 -8.33 13.77
CA LEU A 2 -2.23 -8.47 12.30
C LEU A 2 -1.30 -9.56 11.70
N ARG A 3 0.00 -9.57 12.05
CA ARG A 3 0.93 -10.63 11.59
C ARG A 3 0.47 -12.05 11.95
N LYS A 4 -0.12 -12.24 13.14
CA LYS A 4 -0.64 -13.54 13.58
C LYS A 4 -1.86 -13.95 12.74
N LYS A 5 -2.77 -13.01 12.48
CA LYS A 5 -3.95 -13.22 11.62
C LYS A 5 -3.54 -13.60 10.19
N LEU A 6 -2.58 -12.88 9.61
CA LEU A 6 -2.01 -13.19 8.29
C LEU A 6 -1.39 -14.59 8.18
N ALA A 7 -0.78 -15.09 9.26
CA ALA A 7 -0.19 -16.41 9.30
C ALA A 7 -1.24 -17.52 9.46
N ALA A 8 -2.35 -17.23 10.15
CA ALA A 8 -3.44 -18.18 10.37
C ALA A 8 -4.34 -18.35 9.14
N THR A 9 -4.42 -17.34 8.26
CA THR A 9 -5.22 -17.39 7.04
C THR A 9 -4.42 -18.04 5.90
N THR A 10 -4.77 -19.29 5.53
CA THR A 10 -4.00 -20.08 4.54
C THR A 10 -4.83 -20.54 3.34
N GLN A 11 -5.95 -19.88 3.03
CA GLN A 11 -6.79 -20.27 1.89
C GLN A 11 -6.10 -19.97 0.56
N ILE A 12 -6.00 -20.99 -0.31
CA ILE A 12 -5.32 -20.89 -1.63
C ILE A 12 -5.94 -19.78 -2.49
N ALA A 13 -7.27 -19.64 -2.44
CA ALA A 13 -7.99 -18.62 -3.20
C ALA A 13 -7.62 -17.16 -2.82
N TRP A 14 -6.92 -16.94 -1.70
CA TRP A 14 -6.57 -15.61 -1.19
C TRP A 14 -5.07 -15.34 -1.20
N VAL A 15 -4.26 -16.21 -1.80
CA VAL A 15 -2.80 -16.14 -1.74
C VAL A 15 -2.27 -14.78 -2.24
N ASP A 16 -2.82 -14.26 -3.33
CA ASP A 16 -2.45 -12.94 -3.87
C ASP A 16 -2.71 -11.81 -2.88
N SER A 17 -3.94 -11.72 -2.35
CA SER A 17 -4.30 -10.71 -1.36
C SER A 17 -3.47 -10.82 -0.07
N LEU A 18 -3.23 -12.04 0.42
CA LEU A 18 -2.42 -12.27 1.61
C LEU A 18 -0.96 -11.88 1.39
N THR A 19 -0.43 -12.13 0.20
CA THR A 19 0.94 -11.76 -0.19
C THR A 19 1.07 -10.25 -0.28
N ASP A 20 0.13 -9.57 -0.94
CA ASP A 20 0.13 -8.12 -1.05
C ASP A 20 0.02 -7.43 0.32
N ILE A 21 -0.88 -7.90 1.20
CA ILE A 21 -1.01 -7.34 2.56
C ILE A 21 0.28 -7.54 3.37
N ARG A 22 0.93 -8.70 3.23
CA ARG A 22 2.21 -8.98 3.89
C ARG A 22 3.31 -8.05 3.38
N GLN A 23 3.43 -7.88 2.06
CA GLN A 23 4.40 -6.97 1.45
C GLN A 23 4.16 -5.52 1.89
N GLN A 24 2.90 -5.05 1.89
CA GLN A 24 2.55 -3.72 2.37
C GLN A 24 2.93 -3.54 3.85
N LEU A 25 2.64 -4.53 4.70
CA LEU A 25 3.01 -4.50 6.10
C LEU A 25 4.53 -4.43 6.32
N ASP A 26 5.30 -5.21 5.59
CA ASP A 26 6.76 -5.23 5.71
C ASP A 26 7.40 -3.95 5.17
N ARG A 27 6.77 -3.26 4.20
CA ARG A 27 7.20 -1.92 3.73
C ARG A 27 6.83 -0.79 4.70
N LEU A 28 5.81 -0.95 5.54
CA LEU A 28 5.49 0.00 6.61
C LEU A 28 6.33 -0.23 7.87
N ILE A 29 6.47 -1.49 8.29
CA ILE A 29 7.10 -1.86 9.56
C ILE A 29 8.34 -2.72 9.30
N TYR A 30 9.47 -2.05 9.14
CA TYR A 30 10.80 -2.63 8.99
C TYR A 30 11.76 -2.09 10.06
N ARG A 31 12.93 -2.72 10.23
CA ARG A 31 13.93 -2.22 11.17
C ARG A 31 14.36 -0.80 10.76
N GLY A 32 14.12 0.18 11.63
CA GLY A 32 14.50 1.59 11.41
C GLY A 32 13.38 2.49 10.89
N PHE A 33 12.15 1.97 10.68
CA PHE A 33 11.05 2.75 10.10
C PHE A 33 10.72 4.05 10.87
N LEU A 34 10.92 4.08 12.18
CA LEU A 34 10.68 5.27 13.01
C LEU A 34 11.65 6.42 12.74
N HIS A 35 12.86 6.12 12.27
CA HIS A 35 13.87 7.13 11.96
C HIS A 35 13.72 7.67 10.53
N THR A 36 13.19 6.85 9.63
CA THR A 36 13.10 7.15 8.19
C THR A 36 11.75 7.69 7.77
N THR A 37 10.68 7.36 8.50
CA THR A 37 9.32 7.78 8.15
C THR A 37 9.06 9.18 8.69
N PRO A 38 8.60 10.13 7.85
CA PRO A 38 8.29 11.47 8.34
C PRO A 38 7.09 11.45 9.31
N TYR A 39 7.11 12.36 10.28
CA TYR A 39 6.13 12.38 11.37
C TYR A 39 4.65 12.45 10.93
N PRO A 40 4.26 13.24 9.90
CA PRO A 40 2.88 13.25 9.43
C PRO A 40 2.39 11.87 8.98
N GLN A 41 3.26 11.07 8.37
CA GLN A 41 2.96 9.73 7.90
C GLN A 41 2.91 8.73 9.04
N LEU A 42 3.79 8.85 10.04
CA LEU A 42 3.75 8.01 11.24
C LEU A 42 2.40 8.11 11.98
N LYS A 43 1.76 9.28 11.98
CA LYS A 43 0.41 9.45 12.56
C LYS A 43 -0.66 8.63 11.87
N GLU A 44 -0.47 8.33 10.58
CA GLU A 44 -1.45 7.59 9.76
C GLU A 44 -1.27 6.07 9.85
N PHE A 45 -0.16 5.57 10.43
CA PHE A 45 0.10 4.13 10.54
C PHE A 45 -1.03 3.35 11.19
N PRO A 46 -1.65 3.81 12.30
CA PRO A 46 -2.82 3.12 12.87
C PRO A 46 -3.95 2.94 11.85
N ARG A 47 -4.20 3.94 10.99
CA ARG A 47 -5.24 3.88 9.95
C ARG A 47 -4.86 2.91 8.84
N TYR A 48 -3.62 2.92 8.35
CA TYR A 48 -3.15 1.96 7.35
C TYR A 48 -3.20 0.51 7.85
N LEU A 49 -2.75 0.27 9.09
CA LEU A 49 -2.81 -1.06 9.70
C LEU A 49 -4.25 -1.51 9.94
N LYS A 50 -5.15 -0.60 10.30
CA LYS A 50 -6.58 -0.92 10.44
C LYS A 50 -7.23 -1.25 9.10
N ALA A 51 -6.85 -0.55 8.03
CA ALA A 51 -7.30 -0.86 6.67
C ALA A 51 -6.90 -2.29 6.25
N MET A 52 -5.66 -2.70 6.53
CA MET A 52 -5.19 -4.08 6.27
C MET A 52 -6.00 -5.11 7.06
N ASP A 53 -6.24 -4.86 8.34
CA ASP A 53 -7.00 -5.76 9.22
C ASP A 53 -8.43 -5.97 8.71
N MET A 54 -9.10 -4.88 8.31
CA MET A 54 -10.44 -4.92 7.74
C MET A 54 -10.48 -5.58 6.37
N ARG A 55 -9.48 -5.33 5.52
CA ARG A 55 -9.35 -6.02 4.24
C ARG A 55 -9.28 -7.54 4.45
N LEU A 56 -8.48 -8.00 5.41
CA LEU A 56 -8.41 -9.42 5.76
C LEU A 56 -9.74 -10.00 6.21
N ASP A 57 -10.52 -9.28 7.02
CA ASP A 57 -11.85 -9.73 7.44
C ASP A 57 -12.81 -9.87 6.24
N LYS A 58 -12.73 -8.92 5.29
CA LYS A 58 -13.57 -8.87 4.10
C LYS A 58 -13.26 -9.96 3.07
N LEU A 59 -12.07 -10.58 3.10
CA LEU A 59 -11.71 -11.66 2.17
C LEU A 59 -12.69 -12.85 2.24
N SER A 60 -13.22 -13.16 3.43
CA SER A 60 -14.18 -14.26 3.64
C SER A 60 -15.44 -14.20 2.77
N HIS A 61 -15.89 -13.00 2.39
CA HIS A 61 -17.15 -12.79 1.66
C HIS A 61 -16.99 -11.89 0.42
N ALA A 62 -15.84 -11.26 0.22
CA ALA A 62 -15.60 -10.32 -0.88
C ALA A 62 -14.26 -10.56 -1.61
N ALA A 63 -13.68 -11.76 -1.56
CA ALA A 63 -12.41 -12.09 -2.20
C ALA A 63 -12.34 -11.72 -3.70
N ALA A 64 -13.37 -12.03 -4.48
CA ALA A 64 -13.38 -11.72 -5.92
C ALA A 64 -13.33 -10.20 -6.19
N ARG A 65 -13.98 -9.40 -5.34
CA ARG A 65 -13.92 -7.94 -5.41
C ARG A 65 -12.54 -7.43 -5.00
N ASP A 66 -11.96 -8.00 -3.94
CA ASP A 66 -10.60 -7.68 -3.50
C ASP A 66 -9.58 -7.91 -4.62
N GLN A 67 -9.65 -9.07 -5.28
CA GLN A 67 -8.76 -9.41 -6.38
C GLN A 67 -8.86 -8.41 -7.53
N LYS A 68 -10.08 -8.04 -7.93
CA LYS A 68 -10.28 -7.03 -8.98
C LYS A 68 -9.63 -5.69 -8.62
N LEU A 69 -9.81 -5.22 -7.38
CA LEU A 69 -9.21 -3.97 -6.92
C LEU A 69 -7.69 -4.05 -6.82
N LEU A 70 -7.16 -5.23 -6.43
CA LEU A 70 -5.73 -5.49 -6.42
C LEU A 70 -5.14 -5.45 -7.83
N ASP A 71 -5.81 -6.04 -8.81
CA ASP A 71 -5.39 -6.02 -10.21
C ASP A 71 -5.44 -4.60 -10.79
N GLU A 72 -6.44 -3.79 -10.44
CA GLU A 72 -6.50 -2.36 -10.80
C GLU A 72 -5.31 -1.55 -10.24
N LEU A 73 -4.81 -1.92 -9.06
CA LEU A 73 -3.66 -1.27 -8.42
C LEU A 73 -2.31 -1.74 -8.98
N ARG A 74 -2.23 -3.01 -9.38
CA ARG A 74 -0.98 -3.76 -9.62
C ARG A 74 -0.05 -3.04 -10.60
N ASP A 75 -0.55 -2.70 -11.78
CA ASP A 75 0.27 -2.12 -12.85
C ASP A 75 0.95 -0.79 -12.44
N ALA A 76 0.21 0.10 -11.78
CA ALA A 76 0.77 1.37 -11.34
C ALA A 76 1.74 1.19 -10.16
N TYR A 77 1.43 0.26 -9.26
CA TYR A 77 2.28 -0.03 -8.11
C TYR A 77 3.61 -0.67 -8.54
N GLU A 78 3.57 -1.61 -9.49
CA GLU A 78 4.78 -2.24 -10.05
C GLU A 78 5.68 -1.22 -10.77
N LYS A 79 5.10 -0.30 -11.54
CA LYS A 79 5.86 0.81 -12.15
C LYS A 79 6.57 1.66 -11.10
N TRP A 80 5.90 1.94 -9.99
CA TRP A 80 6.49 2.63 -8.85
C TRP A 80 7.62 1.83 -8.21
N LEU A 81 7.40 0.54 -7.94
CA LEU A 81 8.42 -0.35 -7.36
C LEU A 81 9.67 -0.42 -8.23
N GLN A 82 9.52 -0.60 -9.54
CA GLN A 82 10.64 -0.67 -10.48
C GLN A 82 11.45 0.64 -10.48
N ARG A 83 10.77 1.79 -10.41
CA ARG A 83 11.46 3.09 -10.37
C ARG A 83 12.18 3.32 -9.05
N GLU A 84 11.54 2.96 -7.95
CA GLU A 84 12.13 3.07 -6.61
C GLU A 84 13.37 2.17 -6.49
N GLU A 85 13.29 0.92 -6.95
CA GLU A 85 14.43 0.00 -6.97
C GLU A 85 15.58 0.54 -7.83
N LYS A 86 15.29 1.09 -9.01
CA LYS A 86 16.32 1.72 -9.86
C LYS A 86 17.06 2.84 -9.12
N TYR A 87 16.33 3.77 -8.49
CA TYR A 87 16.96 4.86 -7.75
C TYR A 87 17.73 4.36 -6.53
N ARG A 88 17.23 3.32 -5.85
CA ARG A 88 17.94 2.68 -4.74
C ARG A 88 19.27 2.07 -5.19
N MET A 89 19.30 1.36 -6.32
CA MET A 89 20.51 0.80 -6.92
C MET A 89 21.51 1.90 -7.32
N GLU A 90 21.02 3.07 -7.72
CA GLU A 90 21.83 4.26 -8.02
C GLU A 90 22.30 5.02 -6.76
N GLY A 91 21.91 4.57 -5.55
CA GLY A 91 22.21 5.27 -4.29
C GLY A 91 21.47 6.60 -4.13
N ARG A 92 20.40 6.80 -4.91
CA ARG A 92 19.63 8.04 -4.98
C ARG A 92 18.38 7.95 -4.11
N LEU A 93 18.25 8.89 -3.17
CA LEU A 93 17.00 9.15 -2.48
C LEU A 93 16.23 10.23 -3.25
N ASP A 94 14.98 9.96 -3.61
CA ASP A 94 14.15 10.89 -4.39
C ASP A 94 12.81 11.12 -3.69
N GLU A 95 12.61 12.35 -3.22
CA GLU A 95 11.39 12.75 -2.50
C GLU A 95 10.11 12.55 -3.34
N ARG A 96 10.22 12.57 -4.68
CA ARG A 96 9.09 12.36 -5.59
C ARG A 96 8.59 10.91 -5.53
N ILE A 97 9.52 9.96 -5.34
CA ILE A 97 9.19 8.53 -5.17
C ILE A 97 8.57 8.28 -3.80
N GLU A 98 9.09 8.94 -2.75
CA GLU A 98 8.47 8.89 -1.43
C GLU A 98 7.08 9.55 -1.43
N GLU A 99 6.86 10.66 -2.15
CA GLU A 99 5.52 11.25 -2.28
C GLU A 99 4.52 10.22 -2.85
N LEU A 100 4.92 9.54 -3.93
CA LEU A 100 4.07 8.53 -4.57
C LEU A 100 3.82 7.31 -3.67
N ARG A 101 4.82 6.89 -2.89
CA ARG A 101 4.67 5.83 -1.88
C ARG A 101 3.46 6.10 -0.99
N TRP A 102 3.41 7.28 -0.39
CA TRP A 102 2.33 7.64 0.54
C TRP A 102 0.98 7.80 -0.16
N ARG A 103 0.98 8.21 -1.44
CA ARG A 103 -0.26 8.20 -2.25
C ARG A 103 -0.78 6.79 -2.49
N PHE A 104 0.10 5.80 -2.67
CA PHE A 104 -0.33 4.40 -2.78
C PHE A 104 -0.90 3.87 -1.47
N GLU A 105 -0.35 4.25 -0.31
CA GLU A 105 -0.95 3.90 0.98
C GLU A 105 -2.35 4.50 1.15
N GLU A 106 -2.56 5.76 0.76
CA GLU A 106 -3.91 6.36 0.74
C GLU A 106 -4.85 5.66 -0.25
N LEU A 107 -4.35 5.30 -1.44
CA LEU A 107 -5.16 4.57 -2.43
C LEU A 107 -5.59 3.21 -1.88
N ARG A 108 -4.70 2.50 -1.19
CA ARG A 108 -5.01 1.21 -0.55
C ARG A 108 -6.13 1.37 0.50
N VAL A 109 -6.12 2.44 1.30
CA VAL A 109 -7.25 2.75 2.21
C VAL A 109 -8.53 3.00 1.41
N SER A 110 -8.47 3.80 0.34
CA SER A 110 -9.62 4.11 -0.51
C SER A 110 -10.22 2.87 -1.20
N LEU A 111 -9.40 1.90 -1.60
CA LEU A 111 -9.87 0.70 -2.29
C LEU A 111 -10.44 -0.33 -1.29
N PHE A 112 -9.74 -0.58 -0.19
CA PHE A 112 -10.02 -1.73 0.67
C PHE A 112 -10.77 -1.40 1.97
N ALA A 113 -10.75 -0.12 2.39
CA ALA A 113 -11.26 0.31 3.68
C ALA A 113 -11.90 1.72 3.63
N GLN A 114 -12.84 1.93 2.70
CA GLN A 114 -13.51 3.22 2.45
C GLN A 114 -14.07 3.91 3.70
N GLU A 115 -14.61 3.13 4.64
CA GLU A 115 -15.18 3.62 5.91
C GLU A 115 -14.17 4.34 6.82
N LEU A 116 -12.86 4.14 6.63
CA LEU A 116 -11.82 4.83 7.40
C LEU A 116 -11.50 6.24 6.89
N GLY A 117 -11.93 6.56 5.66
CA GLY A 117 -11.57 7.81 4.99
C GLY A 117 -10.09 7.91 4.60
N THR A 118 -9.80 8.85 3.70
CA THR A 118 -8.44 9.18 3.28
C THR A 118 -8.05 10.57 3.74
N ALA A 119 -6.74 10.79 3.96
CA ALA A 119 -6.24 12.10 4.38
C ALA A 119 -6.47 13.19 3.30
N TYR A 120 -6.54 12.77 2.03
CA TYR A 120 -6.88 13.61 0.90
C TYR A 120 -7.54 12.78 -0.21
N PRO A 121 -8.27 13.43 -1.14
CA PRO A 121 -8.89 12.71 -2.25
C PRO A 121 -7.84 12.07 -3.19
N VAL A 122 -7.88 10.75 -3.31
CA VAL A 122 -6.90 9.93 -4.06
C VAL A 122 -7.63 9.00 -5.03
N SER A 123 -6.98 8.68 -6.14
CA SER A 123 -7.42 7.66 -7.10
C SER A 123 -6.22 7.26 -7.97
N LEU A 124 -6.32 6.12 -8.66
CA LEU A 124 -5.29 5.68 -9.60
C LEU A 124 -4.95 6.77 -10.63
N LYS A 125 -5.97 7.37 -11.25
CA LYS A 125 -5.83 8.48 -12.21
C LYS A 125 -5.11 9.70 -11.63
N ARG A 126 -5.33 10.00 -10.34
CA ARG A 126 -4.64 11.11 -9.66
C ARG A 126 -3.17 10.79 -9.41
N ILE A 127 -2.85 9.54 -9.06
CA ILE A 127 -1.47 9.07 -8.91
C ILE A 127 -0.75 9.12 -10.26
N GLU A 128 -1.36 8.61 -11.33
CA GLU A 128 -0.77 8.64 -12.68
C GLU A 128 -0.56 10.07 -13.19
N LYS A 129 -1.51 10.97 -12.92
CA LYS A 129 -1.35 12.40 -13.24
C LYS A 129 -0.16 12.97 -12.48
N ARG A 130 -0.08 12.70 -11.17
CA ARG A 130 0.99 13.20 -10.32
C ARG A 130 2.35 12.64 -10.75
N TRP A 131 2.41 11.38 -11.10
CA TRP A 131 3.60 10.73 -11.66
C TRP A 131 4.18 11.52 -12.85
N LYS A 132 3.31 11.89 -13.81
CA LYS A 132 3.70 12.70 -14.98
C LYS A 132 4.16 14.11 -14.60
N GLU A 133 3.45 14.77 -13.68
CA GLU A 133 3.83 16.11 -13.19
C GLU A 133 5.20 16.12 -12.50
N LEU A 134 5.56 15.03 -11.84
CA LEU A 134 6.86 14.86 -11.18
C LEU A 134 7.99 14.53 -12.17
N GLY A 135 7.70 14.32 -13.45
CA GLY A 135 8.69 13.97 -14.48
C GLY A 135 9.34 12.60 -14.24
N LEU A 136 8.55 11.63 -13.74
CA LEU A 136 8.99 10.26 -13.49
C LEU A 136 8.66 9.33 -14.67
#